data_AF-A0A417CC86-F1
#
_entry.id   AF-A0A417CC86-F1
#
_cell.length_a   1.000
_cell.length_b   1.000
_cell.length_c   1.000
_cell.angle_alpha   90.00
_cell.angle_beta   90.00
_cell.angle_gamma   90.00
#
_symmetry.space_group_name_H-M   'P 1'
#
loop_
_entity.id
_entity.type
_entity.pdbx_description
1 polymer ?
#
loop_
_entity_poly.entity_id
_entity_poly.type
_entity_poly.pdbx_seq_one_letter_code
_entity_poly.pdbx_strand_id
1 'polypeptide(L)'
;MTFEEAKKRPDYKFVLNGIENDIEDIRNNYMKSLYEYGDPERGIAILQLGYVDVEVNLMTYEQSGKHPGDKRPIIDYFSCIKWGEGDNDWRSDDYVDHDINVNWVLDNWAEQLERDMFEALNKYVVQKGYSYDHAN
;
A
#
# COMPACT_ATOMS: atom_id res chain seq x y z
N MET A 1 0.01 8.43 16.20
CA MET A 1 -0.94 9.48 15.75
C MET A 1 -2.29 8.83 15.51
N THR A 2 -3.41 9.56 15.62
CA THR A 2 -4.73 9.06 15.19
C THR A 2 -4.98 9.38 13.71
N PHE A 3 -5.92 8.67 13.07
CA PHE A 3 -6.27 8.92 11.67
C PHE A 3 -6.77 10.35 11.44
N GLU A 4 -7.62 10.85 12.34
CA GLU A 4 -8.17 12.21 12.26
C GLU A 4 -7.13 13.31 12.47
N GLU A 5 -6.07 13.03 13.22
CA GLU A 5 -4.93 13.95 13.36
C GLU A 5 -4.07 13.93 12.09
N ALA A 6 -3.81 12.74 11.54
CA ALA A 6 -3.03 12.57 10.31
C ALA A 6 -3.68 13.31 9.14
N LYS A 7 -5.00 13.15 8.92
CA LYS A 7 -5.73 13.84 7.84
C LYS A 7 -5.72 15.36 7.93
N LYS A 8 -5.40 15.93 9.10
CA LYS A 8 -5.28 17.38 9.30
C LYS A 8 -3.88 17.90 9.01
N ARG A 9 -2.89 17.02 8.85
CA ARG A 9 -1.53 17.45 8.53
C ARG A 9 -1.45 17.94 7.09
N PRO A 10 -0.69 19.01 6.82
CA PRO A 10 -0.55 19.56 5.47
C PRO A 10 0.24 18.64 4.52
N ASP A 11 0.99 17.69 5.07
CA ASP A 11 1.81 16.70 4.36
C ASP A 11 1.14 15.31 4.26
N TYR A 12 -0.14 15.20 4.63
CA TYR A 12 -0.93 14.00 4.43
C TYR A 12 -1.41 13.94 2.98
N LYS A 13 -1.10 12.85 2.29
CA LYS A 13 -1.50 12.64 0.90
C LYS A 13 -1.89 11.19 0.67
N PHE A 14 -3.14 10.98 0.31
CA PHE A 14 -3.64 9.69 -0.17
C PHE A 14 -3.97 9.79 -1.66
N VAL A 15 -3.48 8.84 -2.44
CA VAL A 15 -3.68 8.78 -3.90
C VAL A 15 -4.01 7.35 -4.32
N LEU A 16 -5.09 7.20 -5.07
CA LEU A 16 -5.36 6.01 -5.86
C LEU A 16 -4.56 6.13 -7.17
N ASN A 17 -3.74 5.14 -7.47
CA ASN A 17 -2.76 5.18 -8.54
C ASN A 17 -2.87 3.95 -9.45
N GLY A 18 -4.09 3.64 -9.87
CA GLY A 18 -4.36 2.54 -10.79
C GLY A 18 -5.19 1.41 -10.18
N ILE A 19 -5.21 1.26 -8.85
CA ILE A 19 -6.00 0.20 -8.18
C ILE A 19 -7.49 0.20 -8.56
N GLU A 20 -8.03 1.35 -8.94
CA GLU A 20 -9.42 1.49 -9.41
C GLU A 20 -9.72 0.62 -10.64
N ASN A 21 -8.70 0.36 -11.48
CA ASN A 21 -8.84 -0.47 -12.67
C ASN A 21 -8.95 -1.97 -12.33
N ASP A 22 -8.51 -2.36 -11.14
CA ASP A 22 -8.36 -3.75 -10.71
C ASP A 22 -9.47 -4.20 -9.75
N ILE A 23 -10.33 -3.27 -9.30
CA ILE A 23 -11.38 -3.55 -8.31
C ILE A 23 -12.31 -4.67 -8.76
N GLU A 24 -12.67 -4.75 -10.05
CA GLU A 24 -13.51 -5.83 -10.56
C GLU A 24 -12.81 -7.20 -10.42
N ASP A 25 -11.52 -7.27 -10.78
CA ASP A 25 -10.73 -8.49 -10.72
C ASP A 25 -10.44 -8.92 -9.27
N ILE A 26 -10.16 -7.95 -8.39
CA ILE A 26 -10.02 -8.15 -6.93
C ILE A 26 -11.33 -8.71 -6.35
N ARG A 27 -12.48 -8.12 -6.69
CA ARG A 27 -13.80 -8.60 -6.25
C ARG A 27 -14.09 -10.03 -6.71
N ASN A 28 -13.66 -10.37 -7.91
CA ASN A 28 -13.81 -11.71 -8.48
C ASN A 28 -12.74 -12.70 -7.99
N ASN A 29 -11.78 -12.25 -7.17
CA ASN A 29 -10.67 -13.04 -6.67
C ASN A 29 -9.86 -13.69 -7.82
N TYR A 30 -9.70 -12.97 -8.93
CA TYR A 30 -9.03 -13.46 -10.13
C TYR A 30 -8.46 -12.31 -10.96
N MET A 31 -7.13 -12.18 -11.00
CA MET A 31 -6.43 -11.15 -11.76
C MET A 31 -6.18 -11.61 -13.19
N LYS A 32 -6.99 -11.14 -14.14
CA LYS A 32 -6.94 -11.63 -15.54
C LYS A 32 -5.78 -11.01 -16.34
N SER A 33 -5.35 -9.81 -15.96
CA SER A 33 -4.32 -9.00 -16.62
C SER A 33 -2.89 -9.37 -16.22
N LEU A 34 -2.72 -10.01 -15.05
CA LEU A 34 -1.39 -10.35 -14.52
C LEU A 34 -0.92 -11.70 -15.06
N TYR A 35 0.29 -11.74 -15.62
CA TYR A 35 0.91 -12.93 -16.20
C TYR A 35 1.94 -13.55 -15.24
N GLU A 36 2.15 -14.88 -15.30
CA GLU A 36 3.09 -15.62 -14.44
C GLU A 36 4.48 -14.97 -14.35
N TYR A 37 5.06 -14.61 -15.50
CA TYR A 37 6.39 -13.98 -15.60
C TYR A 37 6.31 -12.45 -15.79
N GLY A 38 5.14 -11.87 -15.56
CA GLY A 38 4.92 -10.43 -15.61
C GLY A 38 5.33 -9.74 -14.30
N ASP A 39 5.59 -8.45 -14.38
CA ASP A 39 5.84 -7.65 -13.19
C ASP A 39 4.57 -7.55 -12.33
N PRO A 40 4.69 -7.59 -10.99
CA PRO A 40 3.59 -7.22 -10.12
C PRO A 40 3.35 -5.71 -10.20
N GLU A 41 2.11 -5.31 -9.96
CA GLU A 41 1.74 -3.90 -9.94
C GLU A 41 2.10 -3.31 -8.59
N ARG A 42 2.91 -2.25 -8.59
CA ARG A 42 3.47 -1.66 -7.37
C ARG A 42 3.02 -0.22 -7.22
N GLY A 43 2.79 0.21 -5.98
CA GLY A 43 2.35 1.57 -5.69
C GLY A 43 1.01 1.93 -6.34
N ILE A 44 0.09 0.96 -6.45
CA ILE A 44 -1.23 1.18 -7.10
C ILE A 44 -2.21 1.98 -6.24
N ALA A 45 -1.87 2.18 -4.97
CA ALA A 45 -2.38 3.22 -4.08
C ALA A 45 -1.26 3.61 -3.12
N ILE A 46 -1.19 4.88 -2.74
CA ILE A 46 -0.09 5.43 -1.93
C ILE A 46 -0.69 6.34 -0.85
N LEU A 47 -0.27 6.13 0.40
CA LEU A 47 -0.52 7.03 1.51
C LEU A 47 0.82 7.53 2.03
N GLN A 48 1.10 8.81 1.81
CA GLN A 48 2.28 9.51 2.30
C GLN A 48 1.90 10.37 3.50
N LEU A 49 2.74 10.34 4.53
CA LEU A 49 2.65 11.21 5.69
C LEU A 49 4.05 11.67 6.11
N GLY A 50 4.38 12.93 5.79
CA GLY A 50 5.69 13.48 6.11
C GLY A 50 6.84 12.73 5.42
N TYR A 51 7.71 12.09 6.22
CA TYR A 51 8.94 11.41 5.79
C TYR A 51 8.79 9.89 5.60
N VAL A 52 7.55 9.40 5.53
CA VAL A 52 7.25 7.97 5.31
C VAL A 52 6.02 7.84 4.42
N ASP A 53 5.96 6.75 3.65
CA ASP A 53 4.77 6.34 2.94
C ASP A 53 4.50 4.84 3.10
N VAL A 54 3.30 4.45 2.72
CA VAL A 54 2.92 3.08 2.48
C VAL A 54 2.21 2.98 1.13
N GLU A 55 2.56 1.95 0.39
CA GLU A 55 2.13 1.65 -0.96
C GLU A 55 1.37 0.32 -0.97
N VAL A 56 0.38 0.22 -1.85
CA VAL A 56 -0.28 -1.05 -2.16
C VAL A 56 0.44 -1.71 -3.33
N ASN A 57 0.87 -2.95 -3.12
CA ASN A 57 1.37 -3.83 -4.17
C ASN A 57 0.37 -4.95 -4.43
N LEU A 58 0.18 -5.29 -5.70
CA LEU A 58 -0.75 -6.30 -6.18
C LEU A 58 -0.01 -7.28 -7.08
N MET A 59 -0.12 -8.57 -6.75
CA MET A 59 0.41 -9.65 -7.55
C MET A 59 -0.53 -10.86 -7.49
N THR A 60 -0.14 -11.97 -8.11
CA THR A 60 -0.86 -13.25 -8.01
C THR A 60 -0.03 -14.32 -7.29
N TYR A 61 -0.71 -15.35 -6.76
CA TYR A 61 -0.01 -16.54 -6.27
C TYR A 61 0.82 -17.24 -7.35
N GLU A 62 0.38 -17.18 -8.60
CA GLU A 62 1.15 -17.65 -9.75
C GLU A 62 2.48 -16.89 -9.88
N GLN A 63 2.46 -15.55 -9.88
CA GLN A 63 3.68 -14.73 -9.91
C GLN A 63 4.61 -14.95 -8.72
N SER A 64 4.10 -15.45 -7.59
CA SER A 64 4.94 -15.83 -6.43
C SER A 64 5.75 -17.12 -6.64
N GLY A 65 5.51 -17.85 -7.74
CA GLY A 65 6.20 -19.10 -8.09
C GLY A 65 5.80 -20.31 -7.25
N LYS A 66 4.82 -20.18 -6.36
CA LYS A 66 4.39 -21.26 -5.45
C LYS A 66 3.19 -22.04 -5.96
N HIS A 67 2.36 -21.43 -6.81
CA HIS A 67 1.09 -22.00 -7.27
C HIS A 67 0.85 -21.71 -8.76
N PRO A 68 1.41 -22.53 -9.68
CA PRO A 68 1.20 -22.34 -11.12
C PRO A 68 -0.30 -22.28 -11.48
N GLY A 69 -0.70 -21.33 -12.32
CA GLY A 69 -2.10 -21.11 -12.72
C GLY A 69 -2.98 -20.37 -11.71
N ASP A 70 -2.49 -20.12 -10.49
CA ASP A 70 -3.30 -19.49 -9.43
C ASP A 70 -3.31 -17.95 -9.57
N LYS A 71 -4.34 -17.45 -10.24
CA LYS A 71 -4.54 -16.02 -10.49
C LYS A 71 -5.19 -15.26 -9.33
N ARG A 72 -5.40 -15.89 -8.17
CA ARG A 72 -5.95 -15.16 -7.02
C ARG A 72 -4.98 -14.05 -6.60
N PRO A 73 -5.48 -12.84 -6.30
CA PRO A 73 -4.64 -11.71 -5.91
C PRO A 73 -3.96 -11.96 -4.56
N ILE A 74 -2.73 -11.46 -4.47
CA ILE A 74 -2.01 -11.18 -3.24
C ILE A 74 -1.88 -9.66 -3.19
N ILE A 75 -2.43 -9.04 -2.14
CA ILE A 75 -2.39 -7.60 -1.94
C ILE A 75 -1.62 -7.37 -0.64
N ASP A 76 -0.54 -6.60 -0.72
CA ASP A 76 0.34 -6.32 0.41
C ASP A 76 0.66 -4.83 0.50
N TYR A 77 1.03 -4.40 1.70
CA TYR A 77 1.55 -3.05 1.94
C TYR A 77 3.07 -3.04 1.95
N PHE A 78 3.67 -2.05 1.29
CA PHE A 78 5.11 -1.83 1.22
C PHE A 78 5.43 -0.40 1.65
N SER A 79 6.44 -0.20 2.50
CA SER A 79 6.79 1.13 3.00
C SER A 79 8.05 1.67 2.33
N CYS A 80 8.02 2.94 1.96
CA CYS A 80 9.22 3.73 1.67
C CYS A 80 9.42 4.79 2.75
N ILE A 81 10.69 5.15 2.97
CA ILE A 81 11.08 6.16 3.94
C ILE A 81 11.95 7.21 3.28
N LYS A 82 11.80 8.45 3.74
CA LYS A 82 12.61 9.57 3.31
C LYS A 82 13.84 9.68 4.22
N TRP A 83 15.03 9.54 3.67
CA TRP A 83 16.32 9.51 4.40
C TRP A 83 17.06 10.85 4.38
N GLY A 84 16.54 11.84 3.66
CA GLY A 84 17.07 13.20 3.58
C GLY A 84 15.97 14.23 3.36
N GLU A 85 16.36 15.49 3.17
CA GLU A 85 15.41 16.60 3.02
C GLU A 85 15.00 16.85 1.56
N GLY A 86 15.79 16.37 0.59
CA GLY A 86 15.52 16.54 -0.83
C GLY A 86 14.36 15.70 -1.33
N ASP A 87 13.71 16.16 -2.40
CA ASP A 87 12.53 15.48 -2.96
C ASP A 87 12.81 14.06 -3.48
N ASN A 88 14.07 13.78 -3.85
CA ASN A 88 14.50 12.47 -4.36
C ASN A 88 15.12 11.59 -3.26
N ASP A 89 15.10 12.02 -2.00
CA ASP A 89 15.73 11.28 -0.89
C ASP A 89 14.79 10.21 -0.31
N TRP A 90 14.04 9.51 -1.17
CA TRP A 90 13.19 8.38 -0.81
C TRP A 90 13.92 7.07 -1.09
N ARG A 91 13.71 6.07 -0.24
CA ARG A 91 14.17 4.70 -0.46
C ARG A 91 13.09 3.72 -0.06
N SER A 92 13.04 2.60 -0.78
CA SER A 92 12.32 1.41 -0.37
C SER A 92 12.86 0.91 0.96
N ASP A 93 11.97 0.55 1.88
CA ASP A 93 12.34 0.02 3.19
C ASP A 93 11.99 -1.48 3.29
N ASP A 94 10.70 -1.82 3.47
CA ASP A 94 10.26 -3.22 3.57
C ASP A 94 8.75 -3.39 3.38
N TYR A 95 8.32 -4.65 3.26
CA TYR A 95 6.91 -5.02 3.38
C TYR A 95 6.42 -4.85 4.83
N VAL A 96 5.17 -4.39 4.96
CA VAL A 96 4.53 -4.12 6.25
C VAL A 96 3.78 -5.37 6.70
N ASP A 97 4.09 -5.85 7.91
CA ASP A 97 3.39 -6.97 8.56
C ASP A 97 2.00 -6.53 9.09
N HIS A 98 1.04 -6.46 8.18
CA HIS A 98 -0.34 -6.05 8.43
C HIS A 98 -1.31 -6.74 7.46
N ASP A 99 -2.29 -7.46 8.02
CA ASP A 99 -3.37 -8.06 7.23
C ASP A 99 -4.29 -6.97 6.68
N ILE A 100 -4.61 -7.03 5.39
CA ILE A 100 -5.50 -6.05 4.75
C ILE A 100 -6.95 -6.24 5.21
N ASN A 101 -7.54 -5.19 5.80
CA ASN A 101 -8.91 -5.20 6.31
C ASN A 101 -9.83 -4.30 5.48
N VAL A 102 -9.94 -4.62 4.19
CA VAL A 102 -10.77 -3.86 3.24
C VAL A 102 -11.86 -4.75 2.65
N ASN A 103 -13.13 -4.33 2.76
CA ASN A 103 -14.21 -4.98 2.04
C ASN A 103 -14.32 -4.38 0.63
N TRP A 104 -13.63 -5.01 -0.31
CA TRP A 104 -13.57 -4.61 -1.72
C TRP A 104 -14.92 -4.61 -2.44
N VAL A 105 -15.93 -5.32 -1.92
CA VAL A 105 -17.28 -5.39 -2.53
C VAL A 105 -18.09 -4.12 -2.29
N LEU A 106 -17.82 -3.40 -1.19
CA LEU A 106 -18.56 -2.19 -0.86
C LEU A 106 -18.08 -0.98 -1.68
N ASP A 107 -18.98 -0.04 -1.94
CA ASP A 107 -18.64 1.16 -2.73
C ASP A 107 -17.67 2.10 -1.99
N ASN A 108 -17.64 2.04 -0.66
CA ASN A 108 -16.71 2.82 0.16
C ASN A 108 -15.37 2.09 0.42
N TRP A 109 -14.99 1.13 -0.42
CA TRP A 109 -13.72 0.40 -0.29
C TRP A 109 -12.51 1.35 -0.25
N ALA A 110 -12.53 2.46 -0.99
CA ALA A 110 -11.41 3.41 -1.03
C ALA A 110 -11.21 4.14 0.31
N GLU A 111 -12.31 4.48 1.01
CA GLU A 111 -12.25 5.06 2.35
C GLU A 111 -11.76 4.03 3.38
N GLN A 112 -12.17 2.76 3.23
CA GLN A 112 -11.67 1.67 4.07
C GLN A 112 -10.17 1.45 3.84
N LEU A 113 -9.73 1.46 2.58
CA LEU A 113 -8.32 1.33 2.20
C LEU A 113 -7.47 2.46 2.77
N GLU A 114 -7.89 3.73 2.62
CA GLU A 114 -7.19 4.87 3.20
C GLU A 114 -6.95 4.69 4.71
N ARG A 115 -7.99 4.24 5.42
CA ARG A 115 -7.94 4.03 6.88
C ARG A 115 -7.05 2.86 7.26
N ASP A 116 -7.16 1.72 6.57
CA ASP A 116 -6.35 0.53 6.83
C ASP A 116 -4.87 0.78 6.49
N MET A 117 -4.57 1.50 5.39
CA MET A 117 -3.23 1.96 5.05
C MET A 117 -2.63 2.85 6.14
N PHE A 118 -3.40 3.80 6.69
CA PHE A 118 -2.92 4.62 7.80
C PHE A 118 -2.61 3.78 9.04
N GLU A 119 -3.49 2.83 9.39
CA GLU A 119 -3.29 1.95 10.54
C GLU A 119 -2.02 1.11 10.38
N ALA A 120 -1.81 0.55 9.19
CA ALA A 120 -0.60 -0.19 8.82
C ALA A 120 0.66 0.70 8.91
N LEU A 121 0.66 1.87 8.28
CA LEU A 121 1.79 2.81 8.30
C LEU A 121 2.13 3.26 9.73
N ASN A 122 1.13 3.64 10.52
CA ASN A 122 1.36 4.13 11.88
C ASN A 122 1.85 3.02 12.81
N LYS A 123 1.38 1.78 12.64
CA LYS A 123 1.96 0.62 13.31
C LYS A 123 3.43 0.42 12.90
N TYR A 124 3.71 0.45 11.59
CA TYR A 124 5.07 0.25 11.05
C TYR A 124 6.06 1.29 11.56
N VAL A 125 5.71 2.57 11.49
CA VAL A 125 6.52 3.70 11.96
C VAL A 125 6.85 3.57 13.45
N VAL A 126 5.85 3.24 14.28
CA VAL A 126 6.05 3.03 15.72
C VAL A 126 6.98 1.85 15.98
N GLN A 127 6.81 0.74 15.25
CA GLN A 127 7.64 -0.45 15.41
C GLN A 127 9.10 -0.23 15.00
N LYS A 128 9.33 0.50 13.92
CA LYS A 128 10.68 0.78 13.39
C LYS A 128 11.36 1.97 14.08
N GLY A 129 10.60 2.78 14.82
CA GLY A 129 11.11 4.00 15.46
C GLY A 129 11.33 5.15 14.46
N TYR A 130 10.59 5.16 13.35
CA TYR A 130 10.67 6.22 12.36
C TYR A 130 9.93 7.49 12.80
N SER A 131 10.25 8.59 12.13
CA SER A 131 9.67 9.90 12.35
C SER A 131 8.85 10.34 11.14
N TYR A 132 7.73 10.98 11.44
CA TYR A 132 6.93 11.70 10.45
C TYR A 132 7.45 13.11 10.19
N ASP A 133 8.36 13.62 11.03
CA ASP A 133 8.66 15.05 11.10
C ASP A 133 10.12 15.36 10.71
N HIS A 134 10.94 14.33 10.45
CA HIS A 134 12.29 14.46 9.92
C HIS A 134 12.73 13.17 9.23
N ALA A 135 13.84 13.24 8.48
CA ALA A 135 14.45 12.13 7.77
C ALA A 135 14.81 10.91 8.67
N ASN A 136 14.79 9.71 8.05
CA ASN A 136 14.94 8.37 8.65
C ASN A 136 16.11 7.53 8.11
#